data_AF-R4JXM6-F1
#
_entry.id   AF-R4JXM6-F1
#
_cell.length_a   1.000
_cell.length_b   1.000
_cell.length_c   1.000
_cell.angle_alpha   90.00
_cell.angle_beta   90.00
_cell.angle_gamma   90.00
#
_symmetry.space_group_name_H-M   'P 1'
#
loop_
_entity.id
_entity.type
_entity.pdbx_description
1 polymer ?
#
loop_
_entity_poly.entity_id
_entity_poly.type
_entity_poly.pdbx_seq_one_letter_code
_entity_poly.pdbx_strand_id
1 'polypeptide(L)' 'SVRTVSGIRGQIKKAVKAGQGKEGKEWREGSIRCTFEDKILMSDIVFLRAWTKVDIP' A
#
# COMPACT_ATOMS: atom_id res chain seq x y z
N SER A 1 -3.08 9.10 -3.87
CA SER A 1 -2.22 8.12 -4.57
C SER A 1 -1.14 7.66 -3.62
N VAL A 2 -0.49 6.52 -3.91
CA VAL A 2 0.65 6.01 -3.13
C VAL A 2 1.93 6.17 -3.91
N ARG A 3 3.08 6.19 -3.22
CA ARG A 3 4.40 6.29 -3.85
C ARG A 3 5.43 5.47 -3.07
N THR A 4 6.35 4.81 -3.76
CA THR A 4 7.50 4.16 -3.13
C THR A 4 8.59 5.17 -2.77
N VAL A 5 9.51 4.81 -1.87
CA VAL A 5 10.73 5.61 -1.60
C VAL A 5 11.55 5.85 -2.86
N SER A 6 11.61 4.85 -3.73
CA SER A 6 12.28 4.90 -5.04
C SER A 6 11.55 5.79 -6.07
N GLY A 7 10.44 6.44 -5.70
CA GLY A 7 9.74 7.42 -6.53
C GLY A 7 8.66 6.85 -7.45
N ILE A 8 8.44 5.54 -7.48
CA ILE A 8 7.43 4.89 -8.33
C ILE A 8 6.04 5.25 -7.82
N ARG A 9 5.19 5.77 -8.71
CA ARG A 9 3.81 6.13 -8.38
C ARG A 9 2.89 4.91 -8.45
N GLY A 10 1.88 4.89 -7.61
CA GLY A 10 0.87 3.85 -7.60
C GLY A 10 -0.50 4.30 -7.11
N GLN A 11 -1.46 3.39 -7.25
CA GLN A 11 -2.86 3.58 -6.87
C GLN A 11 -3.38 2.36 -6.10
N ILE A 12 -4.13 2.62 -5.03
CA ILE A 12 -4.85 1.59 -4.27
C ILE A 12 -6.10 1.19 -5.07
N LYS A 13 -6.36 -0.12 -5.21
CA LYS A 13 -7.50 -0.65 -5.97
C LYS A 13 -8.57 -1.29 -5.10
N LYS A 14 -8.19 -2.21 -4.22
CA LYS A 14 -9.14 -2.91 -3.33
C LYS A 14 -8.49 -3.41 -2.06
N ALA A 15 -9.28 -3.53 -1.00
CA ALA A 15 -8.90 -4.32 0.18
C ALA A 15 -8.85 -5.81 -0.18
N VAL A 16 -7.98 -6.57 0.48
CA VAL A 16 -7.98 -8.04 0.39
C VAL A 16 -8.49 -8.62 1.71
N LYS A 17 -9.19 -9.75 1.65
CA LYS A 17 -9.68 -10.42 2.86
C LYS A 17 -8.55 -11.22 3.50
N ALA A 18 -8.49 -11.19 4.83
CA ALA A 18 -7.54 -11.99 5.60
C ALA A 18 -7.76 -13.49 5.36
N GLY A 19 -6.68 -14.29 5.43
CA GLY A 19 -6.73 -15.75 5.23
C GLY A 19 -6.92 -16.19 3.76
N GLN A 20 -7.10 -15.25 2.84
CA GLN A 20 -7.02 -15.54 1.40
C GLN A 20 -5.55 -15.50 0.98
N GLY A 21 -5.13 -16.42 0.13
CA GLY A 21 -3.73 -16.55 -0.30
C GLY A 21 -3.47 -17.92 -0.91
N LYS A 22 -2.32 -18.09 -1.56
CA LYS A 22 -1.82 -19.43 -1.90
C LYS A 22 -0.78 -19.82 -0.85
N GLU A 23 -0.78 -21.10 -0.48
CA GLU A 23 0.10 -21.79 0.48
C GLU A 23 1.30 -20.95 0.99
N GLY A 24 1.31 -20.65 2.29
CA GLY A 24 2.39 -19.91 2.97
C GLY A 24 2.40 -18.40 2.76
N LYS A 25 1.53 -17.86 1.88
CA LYS A 25 1.33 -16.41 1.67
C LYS A 25 -0.12 -16.01 1.89
N GLU A 26 -0.60 -16.24 3.10
CA GLU A 26 -1.89 -15.71 3.53
C GLU A 26 -1.82 -14.19 3.70
N TRP A 27 -2.82 -13.49 3.19
CA TRP A 27 -2.97 -12.06 3.43
C TRP A 27 -3.35 -11.81 4.88
N ARG A 28 -2.67 -10.86 5.50
CA ARG A 28 -2.99 -10.38 6.86
C ARG A 28 -4.10 -9.36 6.80
N GLU A 29 -4.80 -9.18 7.92
CA GLU A 29 -5.75 -8.09 8.08
C GLU A 29 -5.06 -6.73 7.81
N GLY A 30 -5.79 -5.81 7.18
CA GLY A 30 -5.24 -4.52 6.73
C GLY A 30 -4.45 -4.58 5.41
N SER A 31 -4.28 -5.75 4.80
CA SER A 31 -3.63 -5.87 3.48
C SER A 31 -4.49 -5.27 2.36
N ILE A 32 -3.84 -4.65 1.38
CA ILE A 32 -4.48 -4.00 0.23
C ILE A 32 -3.79 -4.38 -1.08
N ARG A 33 -4.53 -4.29 -2.19
CA ARG A 33 -3.99 -4.41 -3.55
C ARG A 33 -3.75 -3.03 -4.15
N CYS A 34 -2.53 -2.81 -4.61
CA CYS A 34 -2.10 -1.61 -5.32
C CYS A 34 -1.59 -1.96 -6.73
N THR A 35 -1.64 -0.99 -7.64
CA THR A 35 -0.99 -1.03 -8.95
C THR A 35 0.05 0.08 -9.02
N PHE A 36 1.20 -0.20 -9.61
CA PHE A 36 2.32 0.75 -9.75
C PHE A 36 2.69 0.93 -11.22
N GLU A 37 3.30 2.07 -11.55
CA GLU A 37 3.75 2.40 -12.92
C GLU A 37 4.90 1.48 -13.38
N ASP A 38 5.73 1.02 -12.43
CA ASP A 38 6.83 0.08 -12.67
C ASP A 38 6.88 -0.97 -11.55
N LYS A 39 7.70 -2.01 -11.75
CA LYS A 39 7.89 -3.12 -10.81
C LYS A 39 8.63 -2.62 -9.56
N ILE A 40 7.95 -2.72 -8.42
CA ILE A 40 8.53 -2.46 -7.11
C ILE A 40 9.37 -3.66 -6.62
N LEU A 41 10.34 -3.38 -5.76
CA LEU A 41 11.14 -4.40 -5.08
C LEU A 41 10.52 -4.73 -3.71
N MET A 42 10.80 -5.93 -3.19
CA MET A 42 10.32 -6.33 -1.85
C MET A 42 10.97 -5.52 -0.71
N SER A 43 12.08 -4.83 -0.99
CA SER A 43 12.74 -3.92 -0.07
C SER A 43 12.16 -2.50 -0.09
N ASP A 44 11.28 -2.17 -1.04
CA ASP A 44 10.68 -0.84 -1.11
C ASP A 44 9.67 -0.61 0.01
N ILE A 45 9.63 0.62 0.50
CA ILE A 45 8.60 1.10 1.43
C ILE A 45 7.63 1.96 0.65
N VAL A 46 6.32 1.70 0.80
CA VAL A 46 5.23 2.43 0.15
C VAL A 46 4.60 3.42 1.12
N PHE A 47 4.52 4.69 0.75
CA PHE A 47 3.90 5.75 1.54
C PHE A 47 2.60 6.26 0.91
N LEU A 48 1.63 6.59 1.78
CA LEU A 48 0.46 7.41 1.46
C LEU A 48 0.61 8.75 2.16
N ARG A 49 0.68 9.84 1.39
CA ARG A 49 0.67 11.20 1.94
C ARG A 49 -0.78 11.65 2.10
N ALA A 50 -1.16 11.94 3.34
CA ALA A 50 -2.45 12.53 3.69
C ALA A 50 -2.23 13.79 4.53
N TRP A 51 -3.29 14.60 4.64
CA TRP A 51 -3.33 15.78 5.49
C TRP A 51 -4.40 15.56 6.54
N THR A 52 -4.08 15.87 7.78
CA THR A 52 -5.06 15.87 8.87
C THR A 52 -5.29 17.31 9.33
N LYS A 53 -6.53 17.63 9.72
CA LYS A 53 -6.82 18.92 10.32
C LYS A 53 -6.25 18.94 11.74
N VAL A 54 -5.66 20.06 12.12
CA VAL A 54 -5.18 20.32 13.48
C VAL A 54 -5.91 21.56 13.97
N ASP A 55 -6.45 21.48 15.19
CA ASP A 55 -7.10 22.63 15.80
C ASP A 55 -6.04 23.62 16.30
N ILE A 56 -6.32 24.90 16.07
CA ILE A 56 -5.44 25.99 16.46
C ILE A 56 -5.74 26.29 17.94
N PRO A 57 -4.71 26.43 18.80
CA PRO A 57 -4.91 26.74 20.22
C PRO A 57 -5.70 28.02 20.47
#